data_AF-Q9MXR6-F1
#
_entry.id   AF-Q9MXR6-F1
#
_cell.length_a   1.000
_cell.length_b   1.000
_cell.length_c   1.000
_cell.angle_alpha   90.00
_cell.angle_beta   90.00
_cell.angle_gamma   90.00
#
_symmetry.space_group_name_H-M   'P 1'
#
loop_
_entity.id
_entity.type
_entity.pdbx_description
1 polymer ?
#
loop_
_entity_poly.entity_id
_entity_poly.type
_entity_poly.pdbx_seq_one_letter_code
_entity_poly.pdbx_strand_id
1 'polypeptide(L)'
;VSRPGRGEPRFIAVGYVDDTQFVRFDSDAESPRMEPRAPWMEQEGPEYWEEETRIAKARAQTERGNLRTALRYYNQSEGGSHTLQKMCGCDLGPDGRLLRGYYQSAYDGRDYIALNEDLRSWTAA
;
A
#
# COMPACT_ATOMS: atom_id res chain seq x y z
N VAL A 1 1.51 -8.90 -4.12
CA VAL A 1 2.37 -10.00 -4.65
C VAL A 1 1.52 -10.95 -5.48
N SER A 2 1.78 -11.10 -6.79
CA SER A 2 1.06 -12.07 -7.63
C SER A 2 1.52 -13.50 -7.34
N ARG A 3 0.60 -14.46 -7.48
CA ARG A 3 0.85 -15.87 -7.17
C ARG A 3 0.28 -16.74 -8.30
N PRO A 4 1.03 -16.92 -9.41
CA PRO A 4 0.57 -17.72 -10.53
C PRO A 4 0.10 -19.11 -10.08
N GLY A 5 -1.09 -19.51 -10.52
CA GLY A 5 -1.70 -20.80 -10.16
C GLY A 5 -2.24 -20.92 -8.74
N ARG A 6 -2.18 -19.87 -7.91
CA ARG A 6 -2.65 -19.90 -6.49
C ARG A 6 -3.72 -18.84 -6.18
N GLY A 7 -4.44 -18.39 -7.21
CA GLY A 7 -5.56 -17.44 -7.07
C GLY A 7 -5.14 -15.98 -7.14
N GLU A 8 -5.86 -15.12 -6.41
CA GLU A 8 -5.63 -13.66 -6.46
C GLU A 8 -4.30 -13.25 -5.81
N PRO A 9 -3.69 -12.13 -6.27
CA PRO A 9 -2.52 -11.57 -5.61
C PRO A 9 -2.78 -11.29 -4.13
N ARG A 10 -1.80 -11.59 -3.28
CA ARG A 10 -1.87 -11.18 -1.87
C ARG A 10 -1.65 -9.67 -1.79
N PHE A 11 -2.53 -8.99 -1.08
CA PHE A 11 -2.43 -7.57 -0.76
C PHE A 11 -2.29 -7.40 0.76
N ILE A 12 -1.27 -6.64 1.16
CA ILE A 12 -1.01 -6.28 2.55
C ILE A 12 -0.89 -4.76 2.59
N ALA A 13 -1.58 -4.13 3.53
CA ALA A 13 -1.37 -2.73 3.88
C ALA A 13 -0.98 -2.65 5.36
N VAL A 14 0.02 -1.83 5.67
CA VAL A 14 0.50 -1.57 7.03
C VAL A 14 0.63 -0.07 7.21
N GLY A 15 0.17 0.44 8.35
CA GLY A 15 0.28 1.84 8.72
C GLY A 15 1.20 2.00 9.92
N TYR A 16 2.03 3.04 9.88
CA TYR A 16 2.93 3.43 10.97
C TYR A 16 2.67 4.89 11.33
N VAL A 17 2.75 5.18 12.63
CA VAL A 17 2.96 6.52 13.18
C VAL A 17 4.28 6.44 13.92
N ASP A 18 5.23 7.30 13.54
CA ASP A 18 6.63 7.16 13.88
C ASP A 18 7.10 5.71 13.60
N ASP A 19 7.76 5.06 14.55
CA ASP A 19 8.21 3.66 14.43
C ASP A 19 7.18 2.64 14.92
N THR A 20 5.94 3.06 15.20
CA THR A 20 4.90 2.20 15.78
C THR A 20 3.88 1.78 14.73
N GLN A 21 3.79 0.48 14.45
CA GLN A 21 2.73 -0.05 13.61
C GLN A 21 1.37 0.11 14.31
N PHE A 22 0.42 0.78 13.67
CA PHE A 22 -0.88 1.06 14.28
C PHE A 22 -2.05 0.36 13.59
N VAL A 23 -1.92 0.01 12.31
CA VAL A 23 -2.95 -0.73 11.56
C VAL A 23 -2.36 -1.78 10.62
N ARG A 24 -3.16 -2.79 10.29
CA ARG A 24 -2.85 -3.78 9.27
C ARG A 24 -4.10 -4.27 8.55
N PHE A 25 -4.00 -4.45 7.25
CA PHE A 25 -4.91 -5.24 6.43
C PHE A 25 -4.13 -6.37 5.75
N ASP A 26 -4.72 -7.57 5.68
CA ASP A 26 -4.19 -8.72 4.94
C ASP A 26 -5.33 -9.39 4.16
N SER A 27 -5.20 -9.46 2.83
CA SER A 27 -6.23 -10.06 1.97
C SER A 27 -6.39 -11.57 2.18
N ASP A 28 -5.39 -12.23 2.76
CA ASP A 28 -5.40 -13.67 3.02
C ASP A 28 -5.99 -14.03 4.40
N ALA A 29 -6.37 -13.05 5.22
CA ALA A 29 -7.04 -13.33 6.49
C ALA A 29 -8.40 -14.01 6.25
N GLU A 30 -8.86 -14.82 7.21
CA GLU A 30 -10.17 -15.50 7.12
C GLU A 30 -11.33 -14.52 6.92
N SER A 31 -11.26 -13.37 7.60
CA SER A 31 -12.16 -12.23 7.42
C SER A 31 -11.34 -10.98 7.15
N PRO A 32 -11.02 -10.66 5.87
CA PRO A 32 -10.17 -9.53 5.54
C PRO A 32 -10.81 -8.19 5.95
N ARG A 33 -10.21 -7.57 6.97
CA ARG A 33 -10.57 -6.26 7.50
C ARG A 33 -9.32 -5.50 7.96
N MET A 34 -9.45 -4.18 8.08
CA MET A 34 -8.42 -3.38 8.74
C MET A 34 -8.48 -3.67 10.25
N GLU A 35 -7.32 -3.92 10.86
CA GLU A 35 -7.22 -4.28 12.27
C GLU A 35 -6.27 -3.34 13.03
N PRO A 36 -6.59 -2.99 14.29
CA PRO A 36 -5.69 -2.25 15.16
C PRO A 36 -4.43 -3.07 15.47
N ARG A 37 -3.30 -2.37 15.60
CA ARG A 37 -2.00 -2.92 16.01
C ARG A 37 -1.36 -2.18 17.17
N ALA A 38 -1.98 -1.08 17.61
CA ALA A 38 -1.58 -0.32 18.78
C ALA A 38 -2.79 -0.07 19.70
N PRO A 39 -2.61 -0.02 21.03
CA PRO A 39 -3.72 0.12 21.99
C PRO A 39 -4.57 1.38 21.79
N TRP A 40 -3.96 2.48 21.35
CA TRP A 40 -4.66 3.73 21.12
C TRP A 40 -5.66 3.67 19.96
N MET A 41 -5.52 2.69 19.06
CA MET A 41 -6.50 2.47 17.99
C MET A 41 -7.80 1.84 18.47
N GLU A 42 -7.86 1.25 19.67
CA GLU A 42 -9.11 0.70 20.22
C GLU A 42 -10.16 1.79 20.50
N GLN A 43 -9.76 3.06 20.50
CA GLN A 43 -10.64 4.21 20.67
C GLN A 43 -11.44 4.55 19.41
N GLU A 44 -11.00 4.07 18.24
CA GLU A 44 -11.68 4.34 16.97
C GLU A 44 -12.98 3.55 16.85
N GLY A 45 -14.03 4.24 16.41
CA GLY A 45 -15.37 3.68 16.23
C GLY A 45 -15.49 2.70 15.07
N PRO A 46 -16.59 1.94 15.00
CA PRO A 46 -16.84 0.97 13.92
C PRO A 46 -16.82 1.62 12.53
N GLU A 47 -17.28 2.87 12.41
CA GLU A 47 -17.31 3.60 11.13
C GLU A 47 -15.91 3.78 10.52
N TYR A 48 -14.90 4.04 11.36
CA TYR A 48 -13.50 4.14 10.92
C TYR A 48 -13.02 2.81 10.33
N TRP A 49 -13.27 1.71 11.05
CA TRP A 49 -12.83 0.37 10.64
C TRP A 49 -13.54 -0.11 9.37
N GLU A 50 -14.82 0.19 9.22
CA GLU A 50 -15.58 -0.12 8.02
C GLU A 50 -15.05 0.64 6.79
N GLU A 51 -14.78 1.94 6.95
CA GLU A 51 -14.25 2.78 5.88
C GLU A 51 -12.83 2.37 5.47
N GLU A 52 -11.93 2.19 6.43
CA GLU A 52 -10.55 1.76 6.14
C GLU A 52 -10.50 0.36 5.53
N THR A 53 -11.40 -0.54 5.97
CA THR A 53 -11.55 -1.86 5.33
C THR A 53 -12.01 -1.74 3.89
N ARG A 54 -13.00 -0.87 3.60
CA ARG A 54 -13.51 -0.63 2.24
C ARG A 54 -12.41 -0.06 1.34
N ILE A 55 -11.65 0.92 1.84
CA ILE A 55 -10.51 1.52 1.14
C ILE A 55 -9.44 0.46 0.85
N ALA A 56 -9.07 -0.37 1.83
CA ALA A 56 -8.07 -1.42 1.64
C ALA A 56 -8.50 -2.45 0.59
N LYS A 57 -9.78 -2.87 0.61
CA LYS A 57 -10.35 -3.77 -0.42
C LYS A 57 -10.33 -3.15 -1.81
N ALA A 58 -10.68 -1.86 -1.93
CA ALA A 58 -10.61 -1.14 -3.19
C ALA A 58 -9.17 -1.05 -3.71
N ARG A 59 -8.20 -0.71 -2.84
CA ARG A 59 -6.77 -0.68 -3.19
C ARG A 59 -6.27 -2.05 -3.65
N ALA A 60 -6.67 -3.14 -3.00
CA ALA A 60 -6.31 -4.49 -3.43
C ALA A 60 -6.73 -4.77 -4.89
N GLN A 61 -7.93 -4.33 -5.30
CA GLN A 61 -8.39 -4.47 -6.68
C GLN A 61 -7.63 -3.57 -7.66
N THR A 62 -7.34 -2.32 -7.27
CA THR A 62 -6.49 -1.41 -8.08
C THR A 62 -5.10 -2.01 -8.30
N GLU A 63 -4.44 -2.49 -7.24
CA GLU A 63 -3.09 -3.06 -7.37
C GLU A 63 -3.07 -4.39 -8.13
N ARG A 64 -4.16 -5.18 -8.06
CA ARG A 64 -4.34 -6.34 -8.96
C ARG A 64 -4.36 -5.92 -10.42
N GLY A 65 -5.04 -4.83 -10.75
CA GLY A 65 -5.04 -4.23 -12.08
C GLY A 65 -3.64 -3.75 -12.48
N ASN A 66 -2.96 -3.02 -11.60
CA ASN A 66 -1.61 -2.50 -11.84
C ASN A 66 -0.59 -3.62 -12.09
N LEU A 67 -0.64 -4.74 -11.36
CA LEU A 67 0.22 -5.90 -11.61
C LEU A 67 0.06 -6.44 -13.03
N ARG A 68 -1.19 -6.55 -13.52
CA ARG A 68 -1.48 -7.01 -14.89
C ARG A 68 -0.97 -6.03 -15.94
N THR A 69 -1.06 -4.73 -15.65
CA THR A 69 -0.53 -3.69 -16.54
C THR A 69 1.00 -3.71 -16.59
N ALA A 70 1.66 -3.81 -15.43
CA ALA A 70 3.12 -3.88 -15.34
C ALA A 70 3.69 -5.09 -16.10
N LEU A 71 3.07 -6.27 -15.95
CA LEU A 71 3.41 -7.46 -16.74
C LEU A 71 3.46 -7.18 -18.25
N ARG A 72 2.48 -6.43 -18.76
CA ARG A 72 2.41 -6.06 -20.18
C ARG A 72 3.49 -5.06 -20.57
N TYR A 73 3.74 -4.04 -19.73
CA TYR A 73 4.79 -3.04 -20.00
C TYR A 73 6.19 -3.65 -20.07
N TYR A 74 6.47 -4.65 -19.23
CA TYR A 74 7.77 -5.33 -19.19
C TYR A 74 7.83 -6.60 -20.06
N ASN A 75 6.79 -6.89 -20.86
CA ASN A 75 6.70 -8.10 -21.69
C ASN A 75 6.97 -9.41 -20.91
N GLN A 76 6.50 -9.48 -19.66
CA GLN A 76 6.71 -10.62 -18.77
C GLN A 76 5.59 -11.67 -18.91
N SER A 77 5.91 -12.93 -18.67
CA SER A 77 4.95 -14.03 -18.74
C SER A 77 4.08 -14.11 -17.47
N GLU A 78 2.86 -14.64 -17.62
CA GLU A 78 1.93 -14.80 -16.48
C GLU A 78 2.37 -15.85 -15.46
N GLY A 79 3.37 -16.67 -15.80
CA GLY A 79 3.91 -17.72 -14.93
C GLY A 79 4.85 -17.22 -13.84
N GLY A 80 5.28 -15.94 -13.90
CA GLY A 80 6.16 -15.31 -12.91
C GLY A 80 5.40 -14.72 -11.72
N SER A 81 6.00 -14.82 -10.52
CA SER A 81 5.52 -14.07 -9.35
C SER A 81 6.17 -12.68 -9.37
N HIS A 82 5.35 -11.65 -9.18
CA HIS A 82 5.74 -10.25 -9.25
C HIS A 82 5.23 -9.47 -8.04
N THR A 83 5.96 -8.42 -7.69
CA THR A 83 5.67 -7.59 -6.53
C THR A 83 5.53 -6.13 -6.93
N LEU A 84 4.42 -5.52 -6.54
CA LEU A 84 4.29 -4.06 -6.45
C LEU A 84 4.33 -3.68 -4.98
N GLN A 85 5.16 -2.69 -4.67
CA GLN A 85 5.25 -2.06 -3.35
C GLN A 85 4.92 -0.58 -3.51
N LYS A 86 4.26 -0.02 -2.51
CA LYS A 86 3.94 1.40 -2.46
C LYS A 86 4.15 1.93 -1.06
N MET A 87 4.84 3.05 -0.97
CA MET A 87 5.00 3.82 0.25
C MET A 87 4.33 5.17 0.05
N CYS A 88 3.44 5.54 0.96
CA CYS A 88 2.85 6.87 1.01
C CYS A 88 2.78 7.33 2.46
N GLY A 89 3.10 8.59 2.71
CA GLY A 89 3.18 9.13 4.06
C GLY A 89 3.62 10.58 4.06
N CYS A 90 3.85 11.12 5.25
CA CYS A 90 4.32 12.48 5.45
C CYS A 90 5.05 12.62 6.77
N ASP A 91 5.99 13.55 6.81
CA ASP A 91 6.67 13.97 8.04
C ASP A 91 6.09 15.30 8.50
N LEU A 92 5.80 15.40 9.80
CA LEU A 92 5.36 16.63 10.44
C LEU A 92 6.47 17.19 11.34
N GLY A 93 6.62 18.51 11.34
CA GLY A 93 7.54 19.19 12.23
C GLY A 93 7.03 19.27 13.67
N PRO A 94 7.85 19.75 14.61
CA PRO A 94 7.44 19.94 16.01
C PRO A 94 6.24 20.87 16.20
N ASP A 95 5.98 21.75 15.23
CA ASP A 95 4.81 22.65 15.21
C ASP A 95 3.59 22.02 14.51
N GLY A 96 3.66 20.72 14.16
CA GLY A 96 2.61 19.97 13.48
C GLY A 96 2.46 20.29 11.98
N ARG A 97 3.35 21.11 11.41
CA ARG A 97 3.28 21.47 9.99
C ARG A 97 3.94 20.43 9.11
N LEU A 98 3.42 20.28 7.89
CA LEU A 98 3.97 19.40 6.87
C LEU A 98 5.41 19.82 6.51
N LEU A 99 6.35 18.90 6.67
CA LEU A 99 7.73 19.08 6.21
C LEU A 99 7.96 18.38 4.88
N ARG A 100 7.45 17.16 4.73
CA ARG A 100 7.68 16.34 3.55
C ARG A 100 6.52 15.40 3.30
N GLY A 101 6.17 15.21 2.03
CA GLY A 101 5.22 14.20 1.57
C GLY A 101 5.94 13.13 0.76
N TYR A 102 5.42 11.91 0.83
CA TYR A 102 5.98 10.77 0.11
C TYR A 102 4.89 10.04 -0.67
N TYR A 103 5.22 9.66 -1.90
CA TYR A 103 4.46 8.72 -2.69
C TYR A 103 5.41 8.03 -3.66
N GLN A 104 5.74 6.78 -3.37
CA GLN A 104 6.75 6.03 -4.12
C GLN A 104 6.24 4.62 -4.38
N SER A 105 6.52 4.11 -5.57
CA SER A 105 6.20 2.75 -5.97
C SER A 105 7.46 2.04 -6.45
N ALA A 106 7.54 0.74 -6.17
CA ALA A 106 8.57 -0.16 -6.63
C ALA A 106 7.95 -1.39 -7.30
N TYR A 107 8.62 -1.91 -8.32
CA TYR A 107 8.25 -3.12 -9.04
C TYR A 107 9.38 -4.14 -8.98
N ASP A 108 9.06 -5.36 -8.54
CA ASP A 108 10.02 -6.46 -8.33
C ASP A 108 11.25 -6.05 -7.49
N GLY A 109 11.00 -5.22 -6.46
CA GLY A 109 12.00 -4.74 -5.52
C GLY A 109 12.91 -3.63 -6.04
N ARG A 110 12.59 -3.04 -7.20
CA ARG A 110 13.33 -1.91 -7.79
C ARG A 110 12.43 -0.68 -7.88
N ASP A 111 13.04 0.49 -7.76
CA ASP A 111 12.32 1.76 -7.94
C ASP A 111 11.59 1.77 -9.29
N TYR A 112 10.36 2.27 -9.28
CA TYR A 112 9.51 2.35 -10.47
C TYR A 112 9.12 3.80 -10.75
N ILE A 113 8.45 4.46 -9.81
CA ILE A 113 8.09 5.87 -9.92
C ILE A 113 7.95 6.50 -8.53
N ALA A 114 8.39 7.76 -8.38
CA ALA A 114 8.34 8.52 -7.15
C ALA A 114 7.84 9.94 -7.38
N LEU A 115 7.00 10.45 -6.48
CA LEU A 115 6.61 11.85 -6.40
C LEU A 115 7.81 12.65 -5.87
N ASN A 116 8.17 13.71 -6.59
CA ASN A 116 9.28 14.59 -6.21
C ASN A 116 8.91 15.45 -4.99
N GLU A 117 9.92 16.03 -4.34
CA GLU A 117 9.76 16.84 -3.13
C GLU A 117 8.88 18.08 -3.35
N ASP A 118 8.73 18.53 -4.60
CA ASP A 118 7.82 19.61 -4.98
C ASP A 118 6.32 19.22 -4.93
N LEU A 119 6.03 17.94 -4.71
CA LEU A 119 4.69 17.31 -4.69
C LEU A 119 3.88 17.52 -5.98
N ARG A 120 4.55 17.79 -7.10
CA ARG A 120 3.91 18.16 -8.38
C ARG A 120 4.50 17.45 -9.58
N SER A 121 5.75 17.05 -9.51
CA SER A 121 6.43 16.32 -10.57
C SER A 121 6.80 14.91 -10.14
N TRP A 122 7.07 14.05 -11.11
CA TRP A 122 7.37 12.64 -10.90
C TRP A 122 8.74 12.31 -11.49
N THR A 123 9.47 11.43 -10.81
CA THR A 123 10.67 10.78 -11.34
C THR A 123 10.32 9.31 -11.60
N ALA A 124 10.50 8.86 -12.83
CA ALA A 124 10.45 7.45 -13.21
C ALA A 124 11.89 6.90 -13.28
N ALA A 125 12.09 5.66 -12.81
CA ALA A 125 13.40 5.01 -12.77
C ALA A 125 13.84 4.48 -14.15
#